data_AF-A0A2M7XTY7-F1
#
_entry.id   AF-A0A2M7XTY7-F1
#
_cell.length_a   1.000
_cell.length_b   1.000
_cell.length_c   1.000
_cell.angle_alpha   90.00
_cell.angle_beta   90.00
_cell.angle_gamma   90.00
#
_symmetry.space_group_name_H-M   'P 1'
#
loop_
_entity.id
_entity.type
_entity.pdbx_description
1 polymer ?
#
loop_
_entity_poly.entity_id
_entity_poly.type
_entity_poly.pdbx_seq_one_letter_code
_entity_poly.pdbx_strand_id
1 'polypeptide(L)'
;MIDFLIPKHLPLPSGMIAGFSTRKGGISGAQFESLNLGYSVGDEPDHVAENRRKFFHQFNVVEAELAIPHQTHSANIAMVQSPG
;
A
#
# COMPACT_ATOMS: atom_id res chain seq x y z
N MET A 1 -2.80 -12.77 9.23
CA MET A 1 -1.78 -12.63 8.17
C MET A 1 -2.30 -11.61 7.18
N ILE A 2 -1.43 -10.74 6.66
CA ILE A 2 -1.79 -9.80 5.58
C ILE A 2 -2.07 -10.59 4.31
N ASP A 3 -3.21 -10.32 3.69
CA ASP A 3 -3.65 -10.95 2.45
C ASP A 3 -3.42 -10.00 1.27
N PHE A 4 -2.92 -10.55 0.16
CA PHE A 4 -2.61 -9.78 -1.05
C PHE A 4 -2.70 -10.67 -2.29
N LEU A 5 -2.94 -10.03 -3.43
CA LEU A 5 -3.08 -10.68 -4.72
C LEU A 5 -1.85 -10.40 -5.59
N ILE A 6 -1.35 -11.45 -6.25
CA ILE A 6 -0.27 -11.35 -7.24
C ILE A 6 -0.90 -11.44 -8.65
N PRO A 7 -0.52 -10.57 -9.60
CA PRO A 7 -0.98 -10.67 -10.98
C PRO A 7 -0.55 -11.99 -11.62
N LYS A 8 -1.51 -12.87 -11.97
CA LYS A 8 -1.21 -14.21 -12.50
C LYS A 8 -0.82 -14.23 -13.98
N HIS A 9 -1.19 -13.19 -14.73
CA HIS A 9 -1.05 -13.14 -16.19
C HIS A 9 -0.07 -12.07 -16.66
N LEU A 10 0.71 -11.48 -15.74
CA LEU A 10 1.72 -10.48 -16.05
C LEU A 10 3.11 -11.09 -15.80
N PRO A 11 3.93 -11.34 -16.84
CA PRO A 11 5.30 -11.74 -16.62
C PRO A 11 6.08 -10.57 -16.01
N LEU A 12 6.56 -10.73 -14.78
CA LEU A 12 7.36 -9.73 -14.11
C LEU A 12 8.86 -9.99 -14.36
N PRO A 13 9.65 -8.95 -14.68
CA PRO A 13 11.10 -9.06 -14.70
C PRO A 13 11.65 -9.54 -13.36
N SER A 14 12.83 -10.18 -13.41
CA SER A 14 13.54 -10.57 -12.18
C SER A 14 13.79 -9.33 -11.29
N GLY A 15 13.48 -9.46 -10.00
CA GLY A 15 13.61 -8.38 -9.02
C GLY A 15 12.42 -7.40 -8.97
N MET A 16 11.39 -7.57 -9.79
CA MET A 16 10.16 -6.76 -9.71
C MET A 16 9.12 -7.43 -8.81
N ILE A 17 8.56 -6.65 -7.89
CA ILE A 17 7.43 -7.04 -7.05
C ILE A 17 6.20 -6.25 -7.53
N ALA A 18 5.10 -6.94 -7.82
CA ALA A 18 3.82 -6.32 -8.09
C ALA A 18 2.71 -7.08 -7.38
N GLY A 19 1.78 -6.34 -6.79
CA GLY A 19 0.67 -6.92 -6.06
C GLY A 19 -0.39 -5.89 -5.68
N PHE A 20 -1.53 -6.40 -5.23
CA PHE A 20 -2.65 -5.60 -4.73
C PHE A 20 -2.96 -6.04 -3.31
N SER A 21 -3.15 -5.10 -2.38
CA SER A 21 -3.68 -5.43 -1.07
C SER A 21 -5.12 -5.94 -1.16
N THR A 22 -5.57 -6.68 -0.16
CA THR A 22 -7.00 -6.83 0.12
C THR A 22 -7.36 -6.04 1.37
N ARG A 23 -8.62 -6.05 1.80
CA ARG A 23 -9.02 -5.40 3.07
C ARG A 23 -8.68 -6.23 4.32
N LYS A 24 -8.04 -7.40 4.19
CA LYS A 24 -7.87 -8.38 5.27
C LYS A 24 -6.49 -8.31 5.92
N GLY A 25 -6.47 -8.49 7.24
CA GLY A 25 -5.25 -8.72 8.02
C GLY A 25 -4.66 -7.48 8.68
N GLY A 26 -5.36 -6.34 8.65
CA GLY A 26 -4.97 -5.13 9.37
C GLY A 26 -5.60 -5.03 10.75
N ILE A 27 -5.60 -3.83 11.32
CA ILE A 27 -6.08 -3.52 12.68
C ILE A 27 -7.14 -2.43 12.75
N SER A 28 -7.49 -1.81 11.62
CA SER A 28 -8.57 -0.81 11.58
C SER A 28 -9.91 -1.46 11.88
N GLY A 29 -10.87 -0.68 12.40
CA GLY A 29 -12.21 -1.15 12.75
C GLY A 29 -13.33 -0.46 11.96
N ALA A 30 -14.58 -0.84 12.27
CA ALA A 30 -15.81 -0.25 11.70
C ALA A 30 -15.78 -0.20 10.16
N GLN A 31 -16.05 0.96 9.55
CA GLN A 31 -16.05 1.11 8.09
C GLN A 31 -14.68 0.90 7.42
N PHE A 32 -13.59 0.92 8.21
CA PHE A 32 -12.21 0.72 7.75
C PHE A 32 -11.69 -0.68 8.02
N GLU A 33 -12.51 -1.57 8.58
CA GLU A 33 -12.11 -2.93 8.89
C GLU A 33 -11.60 -3.66 7.62
N SER A 34 -10.40 -4.25 7.60
CA SER A 34 -9.37 -4.35 8.64
C SER A 34 -8.05 -3.69 8.23
N LEU A 35 -7.72 -3.67 6.93
CA LEU A 35 -6.45 -3.19 6.38
C LEU A 35 -6.66 -1.91 5.56
N ASN A 36 -6.91 -0.80 6.23
CA ASN A 36 -6.90 0.51 5.57
C ASN A 36 -5.46 1.04 5.43
N LEU A 37 -5.08 1.44 4.21
CA LEU A 37 -3.76 1.99 3.88
C LEU A 37 -3.78 3.50 3.57
N GLY A 38 -4.97 4.12 3.59
CA GLY A 38 -5.18 5.51 3.21
C GLY A 38 -5.37 6.44 4.41
N TYR A 39 -4.60 7.53 4.44
CA TYR A 39 -4.68 8.55 5.50
C TYR A 39 -5.84 9.55 5.34
N SER A 40 -6.42 9.67 4.14
CA SER A 40 -7.31 10.79 3.81
C SER A 40 -8.81 10.51 4.04
N VAL A 41 -9.16 9.41 4.68
CA VAL A 41 -10.56 8.94 4.80
C VAL A 41 -11.12 8.99 6.23
N GLY A 42 -10.34 9.47 7.19
CA GLY A 42 -10.79 9.66 8.59
C GLY A 42 -10.68 8.42 9.49
N ASP A 43 -9.83 7.46 9.14
CA ASP A 43 -9.44 6.38 10.05
C ASP A 43 -8.40 6.87 11.07
N GLU A 44 -8.17 6.09 12.12
CA GLU A 44 -7.16 6.43 13.11
C GLU A 44 -5.74 6.37 12.49
N PRO A 45 -4.95 7.46 12.52
CA PRO A 45 -3.65 7.53 11.86
C PRO A 45 -2.69 6.42 12.29
N ASP A 46 -2.71 6.04 13.57
CA ASP A 46 -1.87 4.97 14.11
C ASP A 46 -2.28 3.59 13.57
N HIS A 47 -3.57 3.36 13.33
CA HIS A 47 -4.04 2.13 12.69
C HIS A 47 -3.59 2.07 11.23
N VAL A 48 -3.69 3.18 10.51
CA VAL A 48 -3.22 3.27 9.12
C VAL A 48 -1.71 3.06 9.04
N ALA A 49 -0.93 3.67 9.93
CA ALA A 49 0.51 3.50 10.00
C ALA A 49 0.91 2.03 10.26
N GLU A 50 0.27 1.37 11.21
CA GLU A 50 0.55 -0.04 11.50
C GLU A 50 0.12 -0.97 10.35
N ASN A 51 -1.02 -0.69 9.70
CA ASN A 51 -1.46 -1.42 8.51
C ASN A 51 -0.46 -1.32 7.36
N ARG A 52 0.03 -0.11 7.09
CA ARG A 52 1.05 0.15 6.07
C ARG A 52 2.35 -0.57 6.41
N ARG A 53 2.84 -0.45 7.64
CA ARG A 53 4.03 -1.17 8.12
C ARG A 53 3.88 -2.68 7.90
N LYS A 54 2.77 -3.28 8.33
CA LYS A 54 2.51 -4.72 8.15
C LYS A 54 2.45 -5.12 6.68
N PHE A 55 1.81 -4.31 5.84
CA PHE A 55 1.64 -4.62 4.42
C PHE A 55 2.98 -4.57 3.66
N PHE A 56 3.73 -3.47 3.76
CA PHE A 56 4.98 -3.32 3.02
C PHE A 56 6.10 -4.25 3.52
N HIS A 57 6.09 -4.59 4.82
CA HIS A 57 7.04 -5.55 5.37
C HIS A 57 6.89 -6.96 4.78
N GLN A 58 5.73 -7.33 4.21
CA GLN A 58 5.60 -8.60 3.46
C GLN A 58 6.52 -8.67 2.24
N PHE A 59 6.98 -7.51 1.76
CA PHE A 59 7.83 -7.37 0.58
C PHE A 59 9.24 -6.86 0.94
N ASN A 60 9.59 -6.82 2.23
CA ASN A 60 10.84 -6.23 2.74
C ASN A 60 11.02 -4.75 2.35
N VAL A 61 9.93 -4.00 2.21
CA VAL A 61 9.94 -2.56 1.92
C VAL A 61 9.56 -1.78 3.17
N VAL A 62 10.26 -0.69 3.45
CA VAL A 62 9.89 0.24 4.53
C VAL A 62 9.25 1.50 3.98
N GLU A 63 8.48 2.20 4.81
CA GLU A 63 7.70 3.37 4.38
C GLU A 63 8.56 4.50 3.80
N ALA A 64 9.79 4.67 4.31
CA ALA A 64 10.74 5.67 3.82
C ALA A 64 11.27 5.39 2.39
N GLU A 65 11.02 4.21 1.84
CA GLU A 65 11.42 3.82 0.48
C GLU A 65 10.29 4.03 -0.55
N LEU A 66 9.11 4.46 -0.10
CA LEU A 66 7.94 4.61 -0.96
C LEU A 66 7.91 5.98 -1.63
N ALA A 67 7.45 6.00 -2.88
CA ALA A 67 6.99 7.21 -3.54
C ALA A 67 5.48 7.10 -3.75
N ILE A 68 4.71 8.01 -3.16
CA ILE A 68 3.24 7.93 -3.14
C ILE A 68 2.67 9.27 -3.61
N PRO A 69 1.91 9.29 -4.71
CA PRO A 69 1.36 10.54 -5.21
C PRO A 69 0.21 11.04 -4.32
N HIS A 70 0.06 12.36 -4.24
CA HIS A 70 -1.21 12.96 -3.85
C HIS A 70 -2.19 12.88 -5.03
N GLN A 71 -3.18 12.00 -4.93
CA GLN A 71 -4.12 11.73 -6.01
C GLN A 71 -5.22 12.80 -6.08
N THR A 72 -5.32 13.47 -7.24
CA THR A 72 -6.28 14.57 -7.50
C THR A 72 -7.27 14.27 -8.64
N HIS A 73 -7.39 13.01 -9.05
CA HIS A 73 -8.20 12.60 -10.22
C HIS A 73 -7.78 13.25 -11.55
N SER A 74 -6.51 13.67 -11.66
CA SER A 74 -5.91 14.14 -12.91
C SER A 74 -5.20 13.01 -13.67
N ALA A 75 -4.78 13.28 -14.91
CA ALA A 75 -3.97 12.37 -15.73
C ALA A 75 -2.47 12.70 -15.70
N ASN A 76 -2.02 13.49 -14.72
CA ASN A 76 -0.62 13.89 -14.61
C ASN A 76 0.27 12.70 -14.23
N ILE A 77 1.50 12.68 -14.79
CA ILE A 77 2.51 11.66 -14.52
C ILE A 77 3.77 12.36 -14.01
N ALA A 78 4.39 11.78 -12.98
CA ALA A 78 5.69 12.20 -12.46
C ALA A 78 6.70 11.06 -12.65
N MET A 79 7.89 11.39 -13.14
CA MET A 79 9.03 10.47 -13.14
C MET A 79 9.67 10.48 -11.75
N VAL A 80 9.85 9.32 -11.14
CA VAL A 80 10.40 9.15 -9.79
C VAL A 80 11.74 8.46 -9.84
N GLN A 81 12.73 9.03 -9.15
CA GLN A 81 14.10 8.50 -9.00
C GLN A 81 14.47 8.24 -7.53
N SER A 82 13.63 8.70 -6.60
CA SER A 82 13.81 8.61 -5.15
C SER A 82 12.45 8.51 -4.46
N PRO A 83 12.40 8.03 -3.20
CA PRO A 83 11.21 8.12 -2.36
C PRO A 83 10.72 9.56 -2.18
N GLY A 84 9.43 9.74 -1.85
CA GLY A 84 8.78 11.05 -1.70
C GLY A 84 7.32 11.08 -2.11
#